data_AF-A0A8J8TFP2-F1
#
_entry.id   AF-A0A8J8TFP2-F1
#
_cell.length_a   1.000
_cell.length_b   1.000
_cell.length_c   1.000
_cell.angle_alpha   90.00
_cell.angle_beta   90.00
_cell.angle_gamma   90.00
#
_symmetry.space_group_name_H-M   'P 1'
#
loop_
_entity.id
_entity.type
_entity.pdbx_description
1 polymer ?
#
loop_
_entity_poly.entity_id
_entity_poly.type
_entity_poly.pdbx_seq_one_letter_code
_entity_poly.pdbx_strand_id
1 'polypeptide(L)'
;MLHPSDIVNKKIIAVIAVVIVLLVASLSYVFLKGDDDNSSESLDALLEVYGNANNDAKIDENDISIVQDIISGNKLFEDYPFADANCEWSSE
;
A
#
# COMPACT_ATOMS: atom_id res chain seq x y z
N MET A 1 -28.69 10.65 -22.36
CA MET A 1 -27.60 9.93 -23.08
C MET A 1 -26.43 9.84 -22.12
N LEU A 2 -25.92 8.65 -21.82
CA LEU A 2 -24.68 8.53 -21.05
C LEU A 2 -23.53 9.01 -21.93
N HIS A 3 -22.68 9.88 -21.37
CA HIS A 3 -21.48 10.32 -22.05
C HIS A 3 -20.45 9.17 -22.06
N PRO A 4 -19.62 9.03 -23.10
CA PRO A 4 -18.61 7.97 -23.18
C PRO A 4 -17.67 7.95 -21.96
N SER A 5 -17.37 9.13 -21.41
CA SER A 5 -16.61 9.32 -20.18
C SER A 5 -17.29 8.72 -18.95
N ASP A 6 -18.63 8.77 -18.86
CA ASP A 6 -19.38 8.20 -17.73
C ASP A 6 -19.29 6.67 -17.73
N ILE A 7 -19.24 6.08 -18.92
CA ILE A 7 -19.10 4.63 -19.11
C ILE A 7 -17.68 4.18 -18.75
N VAL A 8 -16.66 4.95 -19.13
CA VAL A 8 -15.25 4.66 -18.77
C VAL A 8 -15.03 4.82 -17.28
N ASN A 9 -15.50 5.90 -16.66
CA ASN A 9 -15.37 6.14 -15.22
C ASN A 9 -16.06 5.06 -14.40
N LYS A 10 -17.26 4.61 -14.81
CA LYS A 10 -17.97 3.52 -14.14
C LYS A 10 -17.22 2.18 -14.23
N LYS A 11 -16.55 1.90 -15.34
CA LYS A 11 -15.69 0.71 -15.49
C LYS A 11 -14.44 0.80 -14.60
N ILE A 12 -13.80 1.97 -14.54
CA ILE A 12 -12.65 2.22 -13.66
C ILE A 12 -13.05 2.03 -12.19
N ILE A 13 -14.17 2.63 -11.76
CA ILE A 13 -14.69 2.50 -10.39
C ILE A 13 -15.02 1.03 -10.06
N ALA A 14 -15.60 0.27 -11.00
CA ALA A 14 -15.90 -1.14 -10.80
C ALA A 14 -14.61 -1.99 -10.63
N VAL A 15 -13.57 -1.71 -11.41
CA VAL A 15 -12.27 -2.40 -11.29
C VAL A 15 -11.63 -2.09 -9.94
N ILE A 16 -11.62 -0.82 -9.52
CA ILE A 16 -11.07 -0.39 -8.22
C ILE A 16 -11.81 -1.09 -7.07
N ALA A 17 -13.15 -1.15 -7.12
CA ALA A 17 -13.95 -1.82 -6.10
C ALA A 17 -13.65 -3.33 -6.00
N VAL A 18 -13.46 -4.01 -7.13
CA VAL A 18 -13.09 -5.44 -7.15
C VAL A 18 -11.70 -5.66 -6.56
N VAL A 19 -10.73 -4.80 -6.88
CA VAL A 19 -9.38 -4.87 -6.31
C VAL A 19 -9.42 -4.69 -4.78
N ILE A 20 -10.19 -3.71 -4.28
CA ILE A 20 -10.37 -3.49 -2.84
C ILE A 20 -10.98 -4.71 -2.15
N VAL A 21 -12.01 -5.34 -2.73
CA VAL A 21 -12.62 -6.54 -2.14
C VAL A 21 -11.65 -7.72 -2.10
N LEU A 22 -10.81 -7.91 -3.12
CA LEU A 22 -9.80 -8.97 -3.12
C LEU A 22 -8.72 -8.76 -2.05
N LEU A 23 -8.34 -7.51 -1.78
CA LEU A 23 -7.40 -7.17 -0.69
C LEU A 23 -7.99 -7.43 0.71
N VAL A 24 -9.31 -7.27 0.89
CA VAL A 24 -9.97 -7.58 2.17
C VAL A 24 -10.21 -9.09 2.35
N ALA A 25 -10.42 -9.82 1.25
CA ALA A 25 -10.63 -11.28 1.27
C ALA A 25 -9.35 -12.07 1.62
N SER A 26 -8.16 -11.59 1.25
CA SER A 26 -6.89 -12.24 1.62
C SER A 26 -6.60 -12.19 3.13
N LEU A 27 -7.11 -11.17 3.84
CA LEU A 27 -6.97 -11.05 5.30
C LEU A 27 -7.90 -12.00 6.07
N SER A 28 -9.05 -12.37 5.51
CA SER A 28 -10.02 -13.26 6.19
C SER A 28 -9.73 -14.75 6.03
N TYR A 29 -8.97 -15.14 5.00
CA TYR A 29 -8.52 -16.54 4.85
C TYR A 29 -7.43 -16.92 5.86
N VAL A 30 -6.58 -15.97 6.24
CA VAL A 30 -5.52 -16.19 7.25
C VAL A 30 -6.11 -16.31 8.66
N PHE A 31 -7.16 -15.54 8.98
CA PHE A 31 -7.76 -15.54 10.33
C PHE A 31 -8.61 -16.79 10.66
N LEU A 32 -9.01 -17.59 9.66
CA LEU A 32 -9.84 -18.79 9.86
C LEU A 32 -9.03 -20.11 9.90
N LYS A 33 -7.69 -20.04 9.83
CA LYS A 33 -6.83 -21.23 9.81
C LYS A 33 -5.69 -21.09 10.83
N GLY A 34 -5.99 -21.35 12.09
CA GLY A 34 -4.96 -21.43 13.13
C GLY A 34 -5.55 -21.48 14.53
N ASP A 35 -6.11 -22.63 14.90
CA ASP A 35 -6.13 -23.06 16.29
C ASP A 35 -4.71 -23.63 16.57
N ASP A 36 -4.19 -23.30 17.75
CA ASP A 36 -2.90 -23.69 18.35
C ASP A 36 -1.60 -22.94 17.97
N ASP A 37 -0.97 -22.47 19.05
CA ASP A 37 0.44 -22.14 19.27
C ASP A 37 1.02 -20.79 18.86
N ASN A 38 0.92 -19.84 19.81
CA ASN A 38 2.07 -19.23 20.51
C ASN A 38 3.30 -18.77 19.70
N SER A 39 3.14 -17.70 18.91
CA SER A 39 4.18 -16.70 18.72
C SER A 39 3.54 -15.39 18.24
N SER A 40 3.67 -14.33 19.03
CA SER A 40 3.40 -12.98 18.56
C SER A 40 4.55 -12.59 17.62
N GLU A 41 4.51 -13.11 16.39
CA GLU A 41 5.35 -12.66 15.29
C GLU A 41 5.08 -11.15 15.16
N SER A 42 6.06 -10.31 15.50
CA SER A 42 5.94 -8.87 15.25
C SER A 42 5.71 -8.69 13.75
N LEU A 43 4.59 -8.06 13.39
CA LEU A 43 4.18 -7.71 12.02
C LEU A 43 5.12 -6.65 11.40
N ASP A 44 6.42 -6.71 11.70
CA ASP A 44 7.43 -5.68 11.49
C ASP A 44 7.78 -5.45 10.01
N ALA A 45 7.18 -6.24 9.10
CA ALA A 45 7.46 -6.19 7.67
C ALA A 45 6.31 -6.77 6.81
N LEU A 46 5.03 -6.63 7.21
CA LEU A 46 3.97 -7.36 6.51
C LEU A 46 3.75 -6.91 5.05
N LEU A 47 4.15 -5.69 4.69
CA LEU A 47 4.08 -5.17 3.32
C LEU A 47 5.45 -4.59 2.92
N GLU A 48 6.37 -5.44 2.44
CA GLU A 48 7.50 -5.00 1.59
C GLU A 48 6.96 -4.45 0.26
N VAL A 49 6.33 -3.27 0.32
CA VAL A 49 5.63 -2.64 -0.80
C VAL A 49 6.18 -1.24 -0.96
N TYR A 50 6.84 -0.99 -2.08
CA TYR A 50 7.24 0.35 -2.47
C TYR A 50 5.98 1.25 -2.59
N GLY A 51 6.02 2.39 -1.91
CA GLY A 51 4.89 3.28 -1.62
C GLY A 51 4.42 3.26 -0.17
N ASN A 52 4.74 2.21 0.61
CA ASN A 52 4.52 2.14 2.06
C ASN A 52 5.74 2.73 2.78
N ALA A 53 5.86 4.06 2.78
CA ALA A 53 7.06 4.74 3.21
C ALA A 53 7.40 4.45 4.68
N ASN A 54 6.41 4.32 5.57
CA ASN A 54 6.66 4.03 6.99
C ASN A 54 6.80 2.53 7.33
N ASN A 55 6.64 1.65 6.34
CA ASN A 55 6.70 0.19 6.46
C ASN A 55 5.73 -0.39 7.50
N ASP A 56 4.52 0.18 7.61
CA ASP A 56 3.48 -0.37 8.48
C ASP A 56 2.52 -1.33 7.75
N ALA A 57 1.46 -1.79 8.41
CA ALA A 57 0.52 -2.76 7.83
C ALA A 57 -0.52 -2.14 6.85
N LYS A 58 -0.38 -0.86 6.50
CA LYS A 58 -1.32 -0.08 5.71
C LYS A 58 -0.57 0.80 4.70
N ILE A 59 -1.31 1.28 3.71
CA ILE A 59 -0.88 2.38 2.85
C ILE A 59 -1.91 3.48 3.05
N ASP A 60 -1.49 4.60 3.65
CA ASP A 60 -2.39 5.69 4.03
C ASP A 60 -1.75 7.09 3.94
N GLU A 61 -2.37 8.08 4.58
CA GLU A 61 -1.92 9.47 4.53
C GLU A 61 -0.54 9.69 5.19
N ASN A 62 -0.11 8.80 6.08
CA ASN A 62 1.19 8.90 6.73
C ASN A 62 2.32 8.68 5.72
N ASP A 63 2.15 7.76 4.78
CA ASP A 63 3.14 7.50 3.71
C ASP A 63 3.28 8.73 2.81
N ILE A 64 2.16 9.33 2.44
CA ILE A 64 2.11 10.57 1.66
C ILE A 64 2.84 11.70 2.40
N SER A 65 2.62 11.84 3.71
CA SER A 65 3.28 12.85 4.53
C SER A 65 4.81 12.65 4.56
N ILE A 66 5.27 11.41 4.66
CA ILE A 66 6.70 11.09 4.63
C ILE A 66 7.33 11.47 3.30
N VAL A 67 6.70 11.13 2.18
CA VAL A 67 7.18 11.51 0.84
C VAL A 67 7.24 13.04 0.70
N GLN A 68 6.23 13.77 1.18
CA GLN A 68 6.25 15.24 1.18
C GLN A 68 7.39 15.81 2.03
N ASP A 69 7.66 15.21 3.19
CA ASP A 69 8.77 15.62 4.05
C ASP A 69 10.14 15.35 3.42
N ILE A 70 10.29 14.25 2.68
CA ILE A 70 11.50 13.97 1.90
C ILE A 70 11.68 15.01 0.80
N ILE A 71 10.63 15.30 0.02
CA ILE A 71 10.64 16.33 -1.03
C ILE A 71 10.96 17.71 -0.46
N SER A 72 10.49 18.01 0.75
CA SER A 72 10.72 19.28 1.45
C SER A 72 12.09 19.36 2.13
N GLY A 73 12.86 18.26 2.18
CA GLY A 73 14.15 18.18 2.85
C GLY A 73 14.07 18.09 4.38
N ASN A 74 12.89 17.77 4.92
CA ASN A 74 12.66 17.57 6.36
C ASN A 74 13.08 16.17 6.83
N LYS A 75 13.10 15.19 5.91
CA LYS A 75 13.50 13.80 6.14
C LYS A 75 14.49 13.35 5.08
N LEU A 76 15.39 12.45 5.46
CA LEU A 76 16.33 11.81 4.54
C LEU A 76 15.64 10.64 3.83
N PHE A 77 15.89 10.50 2.53
CA PHE A 77 15.30 9.43 1.73
C PHE A 77 15.81 8.04 2.16
N GLU A 78 17.06 7.98 2.61
CA GLU A 78 17.74 6.76 3.05
C GLU A 78 17.08 6.11 4.28
N ASP A 79 16.36 6.89 5.08
CA ASP A 79 15.63 6.40 6.25
C ASP A 79 14.29 5.71 5.85
N TYR A 80 13.84 5.88 4.61
CA TYR A 80 12.55 5.40 4.11
C TYR A 80 12.72 4.69 2.75
N PRO A 81 13.36 3.50 2.72
CA PRO A 81 13.70 2.78 1.48
C PRO A 81 12.48 2.39 0.63
N PHE A 82 11.31 2.29 1.25
CA PHE A 82 10.05 2.00 0.57
C PHE A 82 9.34 3.25 0.02
N ALA A 83 9.88 4.47 0.21
CA ALA A 83 9.28 5.68 -0.36
C ALA A 83 9.40 5.75 -1.90
N ASP A 84 10.30 4.97 -2.51
CA ASP A 84 10.53 4.91 -3.97
C ASP A 84 9.54 3.98 -4.69
N ALA A 85 8.32 4.47 -4.88
CA ALA A 85 7.23 3.70 -5.50
C ALA A 85 7.50 3.26 -6.96
N ASN A 86 8.34 3.98 -7.71
CA ASN A 86 8.66 3.64 -9.10
C ASN A 86 10.02 2.92 -9.25
N CYS A 87 10.80 2.80 -8.17
CA CYS A 87 12.08 2.11 -8.12
C CYS A 87 13.05 2.58 -9.21
N GLU A 88 12.94 3.84 -9.63
CA GLU A 88 13.77 4.37 -10.71
C GLU A 88 15.11 4.91 -10.19
N TRP A 89 15.25 5.06 -8.87
CA TRP A 89 16.45 5.59 -8.22
C TRP A 89 17.62 4.57 -8.15
N SER A 90 17.62 3.50 -8.95
CA SER A 90 18.74 2.57 -9.02
C SER A 90 19.38 2.52 -10.41
N SER A 91 20.32 3.45 -10.68
CA SER A 91 21.59 3.21 -11.38
C SER A 91 22.23 4.52 -11.88
N GLU A 92 23.07 5.15 -11.07
CA GLU A 92 24.23 5.95 -11.52
C GLU A 92 25.42 5.71 -10.59
#